data_AF-A0A0Q0JNF4-F1
#
_entry.id   AF-A0A0Q0JNF4-F1
#
_cell.length_a   1.000
_cell.length_b   1.000
_cell.length_c   1.000
_cell.angle_alpha   90.00
_cell.angle_beta   90.00
_cell.angle_gamma   90.00
#
_symmetry.space_group_name_H-M   'P 1'
#
loop_
_entity.id
_entity.type
_entity.pdbx_description
1 polymer ?
#
loop_
_entity_poly.entity_id
_entity_poly.type
_entity_poly.pdbx_seq_one_letter_code
_entity_poly.pdbx_strand_id
1 'polypeptide(L)'
;MALIVLGTIVSILAYRSVFDGALSELPSDWGDAGGFFGGIFTPIIAFATLIAIVITIQLQKQLLETQNREFTKLYNLQQETLDTQKRELSVVSEQALEQSLNEQKKIYLNLLEQQIDIRRCDMERASEGAMFMLHKQNEGYAIEKSAIENNLSQKELLEKQVQVLTYVSIGFTLQKFKSISEMDNSITRLFQMIDNPKVLNSLYASHGESFDFSE
;
A
#
# COMPACT_ATOMS: atom_id res chain seq x y z
N MET A 1 35.39 40.90 -25.15
CA MET A 1 35.45 42.38 -25.22
C MET A 1 36.82 42.90 -24.80
N ALA A 2 37.26 42.73 -23.54
CA ALA A 2 38.55 43.27 -23.06
C ALA A 2 39.79 42.77 -23.81
N LEU A 3 39.85 41.46 -24.13
CA LEU A 3 40.96 40.88 -24.90
C LEU A 3 41.06 41.39 -26.34
N ILE A 4 39.92 41.69 -26.96
CA ILE A 4 39.86 42.21 -28.33
C ILE A 4 40.39 43.64 -28.35
N VAL A 5 39.90 44.50 -27.43
CA VAL A 5 40.34 45.89 -27.29
C VAL A 5 41.84 45.97 -26.98
N LEU A 6 42.33 45.11 -26.08
CA LEU A 6 43.75 45.04 -25.76
C LEU A 6 44.59 44.62 -26.97
N GLY A 7 44.13 43.64 -27.75
CA GLY A 7 44.78 43.21 -28.99
C GLY A 7 44.84 44.32 -30.04
N THR A 8 43.79 45.13 -30.17
CA THR A 8 43.76 46.28 -31.09
C THR A 8 44.77 47.35 -30.65
N ILE A 9 44.83 47.67 -29.35
CA ILE A 9 45.76 48.66 -28.80
C ILE A 9 47.20 48.21 -29.00
N VAL A 10 47.52 46.95 -28.70
CA VAL A 10 48.87 46.38 -28.87
C VAL A 10 49.28 46.39 -30.35
N SER A 11 48.36 46.07 -31.27
CA SER A 11 48.65 46.10 -32.72
C SER A 11 48.95 47.52 -33.21
N ILE A 12 48.21 48.53 -32.73
CA ILE A 12 48.43 49.95 -33.06
C ILE A 12 49.78 50.43 -32.51
N LEU A 13 50.14 50.03 -31.28
CA LEU A 13 51.41 50.41 -30.66
C LEU A 13 52.61 49.75 -31.33
N ALA A 14 52.50 48.47 -31.68
CA ALA A 14 53.55 47.74 -32.39
C ALA A 14 53.81 48.33 -33.79
N TYR A 15 52.75 48.70 -34.53
CA TYR A 15 52.88 49.41 -35.82
C TYR A 15 53.63 50.74 -35.66
N ARG A 16 53.26 51.56 -34.67
CA ARG A 16 53.93 52.86 -34.38
C ARG A 16 55.39 52.71 -33.93
N SER A 17 55.79 51.54 -33.42
CA SER A 17 57.16 51.29 -32.98
C SER A 17 58.11 50.84 -34.09
N VAL A 18 57.57 50.24 -35.16
CA VAL A 18 58.35 49.72 -36.29
C VAL A 18 58.38 50.71 -37.45
N PHE A 19 57.29 51.46 -37.66
CA PHE A 19 57.19 52.50 -38.68
C PHE A 19 57.14 53.85 -37.98
N ASP A 20 58.07 54.75 -38.34
CA ASP A 20 58.52 55.96 -37.63
C ASP A 20 57.43 57.05 -37.43
N GLY A 21 56.35 56.73 -36.73
CA GLY A 21 55.30 57.64 -36.29
C GLY A 21 54.29 58.11 -37.35
N ALA A 22 54.57 57.95 -38.66
CA ALA A 22 53.64 58.32 -39.73
C ALA A 22 52.73 57.13 -40.14
N LEU A 23 51.42 57.37 -40.19
CA LEU A 23 50.47 56.43 -40.80
C LEU A 23 50.74 56.44 -42.32
N SER A 24 51.06 55.29 -42.91
CA SER A 24 51.37 55.27 -44.34
C SER A 24 50.13 55.67 -45.16
N GLU A 25 50.31 56.57 -46.13
CA GLU A 25 49.25 57.02 -47.05
C GLU A 25 49.03 56.04 -48.22
N LEU A 26 49.92 55.05 -48.38
CA LEU A 26 49.84 54.04 -49.42
C LEU A 26 49.12 52.78 -48.91
N PRO A 27 48.04 52.33 -49.57
CA PRO A 27 47.31 51.13 -49.19
C PRO A 27 48.15 49.84 -49.15
N SER A 28 49.28 49.79 -49.87
CA SER A 28 50.21 48.65 -49.88
C SER A 28 50.81 48.35 -48.51
N ASP A 29 51.21 49.38 -47.78
CA ASP A 29 51.97 49.25 -46.54
C ASP A 29 51.08 48.75 -45.39
N TRP A 30 49.78 49.05 -45.47
CA TRP A 30 48.76 48.47 -44.60
C TRP A 30 48.54 46.98 -44.84
N GLY A 31 48.68 46.55 -46.10
CA GLY A 31 48.69 45.13 -46.48
C GLY A 31 49.89 44.38 -45.88
N ASP A 32 51.08 44.97 -45.95
CA ASP A 32 52.31 44.37 -45.42
C ASP A 32 52.33 44.32 -43.89
N ALA A 33 51.88 45.39 -43.22
CA ALA A 33 51.71 45.41 -41.76
C ALA A 33 50.67 44.38 -41.29
N GLY A 34 49.52 44.31 -41.97
CA GLY A 34 48.50 43.28 -41.72
C GLY A 34 49.05 41.87 -41.95
N GLY A 35 49.92 41.69 -42.94
CA GLY A 35 50.62 40.43 -43.22
C GLY A 35 51.60 40.03 -42.11
N PHE A 36 52.36 40.97 -41.54
CA PHE A 36 53.27 40.71 -40.41
C PHE A 36 52.50 40.26 -39.16
N PHE A 37 51.46 41.01 -38.76
CA PHE A 37 50.65 40.64 -37.60
C PHE A 37 49.83 39.38 -37.85
N GLY A 38 49.26 39.23 -39.05
CA GLY A 38 48.56 38.01 -39.47
C GLY A 38 49.47 36.79 -39.42
N GLY A 39 50.72 36.93 -39.86
CA GLY A 39 51.73 35.86 -39.84
C GLY A 39 52.16 35.42 -38.44
N ILE A 40 52.17 36.32 -37.45
CA ILE A 40 52.54 36.00 -36.06
C ILE A 40 51.33 35.55 -35.24
N PHE A 41 50.21 36.26 -35.32
CA PHE A 41 49.04 35.95 -34.50
C PHE A 41 48.29 34.71 -34.98
N THR A 42 48.30 34.39 -36.27
CA THR A 42 47.57 33.22 -36.79
C THR A 42 48.12 31.90 -36.22
N PRO A 43 49.44 31.65 -36.22
CA PRO A 43 50.00 30.47 -35.56
C PRO A 43 49.75 30.43 -34.04
N ILE A 44 49.84 31.57 -33.35
CA ILE A 44 49.61 31.65 -31.90
C ILE A 44 48.15 31.33 -31.55
N ILE A 45 47.21 31.92 -32.28
CA ILE A 45 45.77 31.66 -32.09
C ILE A 45 45.46 30.21 -32.45
N ALA A 46 45.98 29.69 -33.57
CA ALA A 46 45.78 28.30 -33.96
C ALA A 46 46.29 27.32 -32.89
N PHE A 47 47.46 27.58 -32.30
CA PHE A 47 48.02 26.78 -31.21
C PHE A 47 47.18 26.88 -29.92
N ALA A 48 46.73 28.09 -29.55
CA ALA A 48 45.85 28.29 -28.40
C ALA A 48 44.49 27.60 -28.58
N THR A 49 43.92 27.66 -29.78
CA THR A 49 42.69 26.95 -30.14
C THR A 49 42.89 25.43 -30.05
N LEU A 50 44.03 24.91 -30.53
CA LEU A 50 44.34 23.49 -30.40
C LEU A 50 44.40 23.05 -28.93
N ILE A 51 45.07 23.83 -28.06
CA ILE A 51 45.13 23.56 -26.61
C ILE A 51 43.72 23.58 -26.00
N ALA A 52 42.91 24.58 -26.34
CA ALA A 52 41.54 24.70 -25.85
C ALA A 52 40.67 23.50 -26.27
N ILE A 53 40.82 23.03 -27.51
CA ILE A 53 40.13 21.83 -28.00
C ILE A 53 40.59 20.58 -27.23
N VAL A 54 41.88 20.43 -26.98
CA VAL A 54 42.40 19.29 -26.20
C VAL A 54 41.82 19.29 -24.77
N ILE A 55 41.79 20.44 -24.10
CA ILE A 55 41.22 20.58 -22.75
C ILE A 55 39.73 20.26 -22.76
N THR A 56 38.97 20.79 -23.74
CA THR A 56 37.54 20.52 -23.83
C THR A 56 37.24 19.04 -24.08
N ILE A 57 38.02 18.35 -24.93
CA ILE A 57 37.91 16.90 -25.13
C ILE A 57 38.18 16.13 -23.84
N GLN A 58 39.19 16.52 -23.06
CA GLN A 58 39.48 15.87 -21.78
C GLN A 58 38.33 16.04 -20.77
N LEU A 59 37.79 17.26 -20.66
CA LEU A 59 36.65 17.55 -19.80
C LEU A 59 35.39 16.77 -20.23
N GLN A 60 35.12 16.71 -21.54
CA GLN A 60 33.99 15.95 -22.09
C GLN A 60 34.11 14.46 -21.78
N LYS A 61 35.33 13.88 -21.88
CA LYS A 61 35.57 12.48 -21.51
C LYS A 61 35.30 12.23 -20.01
N GLN A 62 35.83 13.07 -19.14
CA GLN A 62 35.61 12.95 -17.68
C GLN A 62 34.13 13.07 -17.30
N LEU A 63 33.40 13.98 -17.97
CA LEU A 63 31.97 14.14 -17.77
C LEU A 63 31.21 12.88 -18.19
N LEU A 64 31.52 12.31 -19.35
CA LEU A 64 30.88 11.10 -19.86
C LEU A 64 31.14 9.89 -18.96
N GLU A 65 32.39 9.73 -18.49
CA GLU A 65 32.75 8.68 -17.52
C GLU A 65 31.97 8.83 -16.21
N THR A 66 31.86 10.06 -15.71
CA THR A 66 31.10 10.35 -14.50
C THR A 66 29.62 10.06 -14.69
N GLN A 67 29.02 10.50 -15.81
CA GLN A 67 27.62 10.23 -16.14
C GLN A 67 27.35 8.73 -16.25
N ASN A 68 28.20 7.98 -16.94
CA ASN A 68 28.06 6.52 -17.05
C ASN A 68 28.12 5.84 -15.68
N ARG A 69 29.03 6.28 -14.80
CA ARG A 69 29.13 5.74 -13.45
C ARG A 69 27.87 6.01 -12.63
N GLU A 70 27.38 7.25 -12.62
CA GLU A 70 26.17 7.60 -11.88
C GLU A 70 24.93 6.94 -12.46
N PHE A 71 24.82 6.82 -13.79
CA PHE A 71 23.76 6.08 -14.46
C PHE A 71 23.76 4.59 -14.05
N THR A 72 24.94 3.96 -14.02
CA THR A 72 25.08 2.56 -13.59
C THR A 72 24.67 2.38 -12.13
N LYS A 73 25.06 3.30 -11.23
CA LYS A 73 24.63 3.28 -9.84
C LYS A 73 23.11 3.43 -9.70
N LEU A 74 22.52 4.38 -10.42
CA LEU A 74 21.07 4.60 -10.44
C LEU A 74 20.31 3.38 -10.94
N TYR A 75 20.80 2.76 -12.02
CA TYR A 75 20.23 1.53 -12.57
C TYR A 75 20.25 0.40 -11.53
N ASN A 76 21.38 0.18 -10.86
CA ASN A 76 21.50 -0.85 -9.83
C ASN A 76 20.58 -0.58 -8.64
N LEU A 77 20.52 0.67 -8.15
CA LEU A 77 19.60 1.07 -7.07
C LEU A 77 18.13 0.88 -7.47
N GLN A 78 17.77 1.20 -8.71
CA GLN A 78 16.41 1.00 -9.22
C GLN A 78 16.06 -0.48 -9.28
N GLN A 79 16.99 -1.34 -9.72
CA GLN A 79 16.80 -2.78 -9.75
C GLN A 79 16.60 -3.36 -8.34
N GLU A 80 17.44 -2.96 -7.39
CA GLU A 80 17.32 -3.38 -5.99
C GLU A 80 15.99 -2.91 -5.35
N THR A 81 15.58 -1.67 -5.66
CA THR A 81 14.30 -1.11 -5.19
C THR A 81 13.12 -1.88 -5.77
N LEU A 82 13.15 -2.21 -7.07
CA LEU A 82 12.08 -2.99 -7.72
C LEU A 82 12.00 -4.40 -7.15
N ASP A 83 13.14 -5.03 -6.88
CA ASP A 83 13.16 -6.37 -6.27
C ASP A 83 12.61 -6.34 -4.83
N THR A 84 12.91 -5.28 -4.07
CA THR A 84 12.35 -5.07 -2.73
C THR A 84 10.85 -4.83 -2.79
N GLN A 85 10.38 -3.93 -3.65
CA GLN A 85 8.96 -3.65 -3.85
C GLN A 85 8.17 -4.88 -4.29
N LYS A 86 8.72 -5.72 -5.16
CA LYS A 86 8.08 -6.99 -5.57
C LYS A 86 7.93 -7.95 -4.40
N ARG A 87 8.95 -8.07 -3.53
CA ARG A 87 8.86 -8.89 -2.32
C ARG A 87 7.81 -8.35 -1.37
N GLU A 88 7.85 -7.05 -1.11
CA GLU A 88 6.89 -6.38 -0.23
C GLU A 88 5.46 -6.49 -0.74
N LEU A 89 5.22 -6.35 -2.06
CA LEU A 89 3.89 -6.44 -2.65
C LEU A 89 3.21 -7.77 -2.36
N SER A 90 3.94 -8.89 -2.47
CA SER A 90 3.39 -10.21 -2.17
C SER A 90 2.94 -10.32 -0.71
N VAL A 91 3.79 -9.90 0.22
CA VAL A 91 3.53 -9.90 1.66
C VAL A 91 2.37 -8.96 2.00
N VAL A 92 2.36 -7.75 1.44
CA VAL A 92 1.30 -6.75 1.69
C VAL A 92 -0.03 -7.24 1.14
N SER A 93 -0.06 -7.87 -0.04
CA SER A 93 -1.30 -8.40 -0.61
C SER A 93 -1.88 -9.56 0.21
N GLU A 94 -1.03 -10.44 0.72
CA GLU A 94 -1.42 -11.55 1.60
C GLU A 94 -1.92 -11.01 2.95
N GLN A 95 -1.18 -10.06 3.55
CA GLN A 95 -1.59 -9.38 4.77
C GLN A 95 -2.91 -8.63 4.62
N ALA A 96 -3.13 -7.94 3.49
CA ALA A 96 -4.39 -7.24 3.23
C ALA A 96 -5.58 -8.20 3.14
N LEU A 97 -5.38 -9.37 2.52
CA LEU A 97 -6.40 -10.42 2.51
C LEU A 97 -6.67 -10.93 3.92
N GLU A 98 -5.63 -11.29 4.69
CA GLU A 98 -5.78 -11.75 6.08
C GLU A 98 -6.47 -10.70 6.97
N GLN A 99 -6.15 -9.43 6.80
CA GLN A 99 -6.81 -8.33 7.49
C GLN A 99 -8.30 -8.27 7.16
N SER A 100 -8.66 -8.31 5.86
CA SER A 100 -10.06 -8.30 5.45
C SER A 100 -10.86 -9.48 6.01
N LEU A 101 -10.23 -10.67 6.08
CA LEU A 101 -10.85 -11.86 6.66
C LEU A 101 -11.03 -11.71 8.17
N ASN A 102 -10.03 -11.18 8.88
CA ASN A 102 -10.11 -10.97 10.32
C ASN A 102 -11.14 -9.89 10.69
N GLU A 103 -11.26 -8.82 9.90
CA GLU A 103 -12.29 -7.80 10.06
C GLU A 103 -13.69 -8.39 9.89
N GLN A 104 -13.91 -9.14 8.82
CA GLN A 104 -15.19 -9.79 8.56
C GLN A 104 -15.53 -10.82 9.65
N LYS A 105 -14.54 -11.59 10.11
CA LYS A 105 -14.69 -12.55 11.21
C LYS A 105 -15.16 -11.87 12.49
N LYS A 106 -14.61 -10.69 12.81
CA LYS A 106 -15.04 -9.89 13.97
C LYS A 106 -16.49 -9.43 13.84
N ILE A 107 -16.91 -9.01 12.65
CA ILE A 107 -18.32 -8.66 12.39
C ILE A 107 -19.23 -9.86 12.67
N TYR A 108 -18.87 -11.05 12.17
CA TYR A 108 -19.65 -12.25 12.42
C TYR A 108 -19.68 -12.67 13.88
N LEU A 109 -18.56 -12.58 14.60
CA LEU A 109 -18.52 -12.88 16.02
C LEU A 109 -19.42 -11.92 16.83
N ASN A 110 -19.38 -10.62 16.51
CA ASN A 110 -20.28 -9.65 17.14
C ASN A 110 -21.76 -9.95 16.84
N LEU A 111 -22.08 -10.38 15.61
CA LEU A 111 -23.43 -10.79 15.26
C LEU A 111 -23.86 -12.04 16.04
N LEU A 112 -22.98 -13.04 16.18
CA LEU A 112 -23.27 -14.23 16.97
C LEU A 112 -23.48 -13.90 18.45
N GLU A 113 -22.64 -13.03 19.02
CA GLU A 113 -22.78 -12.54 20.40
C GLU A 113 -24.12 -11.82 20.59
N GLN A 114 -24.47 -10.90 19.69
CA GLN A 114 -25.77 -10.23 19.70
C GLN A 114 -26.94 -11.23 19.63
N GLN A 115 -26.83 -12.26 18.80
CA GLN A 115 -27.87 -13.29 18.65
C GLN A 115 -27.98 -14.21 19.87
N ILE A 116 -26.88 -14.49 20.56
CA ILE A 116 -26.85 -15.19 21.84
C ILE A 116 -27.57 -14.35 22.90
N ASP A 117 -27.26 -13.06 22.99
CA ASP A 117 -27.86 -12.15 23.97
C ASP A 117 -29.37 -11.97 23.77
N ILE A 118 -29.82 -11.81 22.52
CA ILE A 118 -31.25 -11.71 22.20
C ILE A 118 -31.98 -12.98 22.66
N ARG A 119 -31.45 -14.17 22.31
CA ARG A 119 -32.07 -15.44 22.69
C ARG A 119 -32.05 -15.68 24.19
N ARG A 120 -30.99 -15.25 24.87
CA ARG A 120 -30.90 -15.30 26.33
C ARG A 120 -31.96 -14.39 26.98
N CYS A 121 -32.16 -13.19 26.46
CA CYS A 121 -33.22 -12.30 26.92
C CYS A 121 -34.61 -12.93 26.71
N ASP A 122 -34.87 -13.51 25.53
CA ASP A 122 -36.14 -14.19 25.25
C ASP A 122 -36.35 -15.41 26.15
N MET A 123 -35.27 -16.14 26.47
CA MET A 123 -35.28 -17.27 27.41
C MET A 123 -35.62 -16.81 28.84
N GLU A 124 -35.02 -15.72 29.30
CA GLU A 124 -35.32 -15.10 30.60
C GLU A 124 -36.80 -14.69 30.66
N ARG A 125 -37.31 -14.03 29.62
CA ARG A 125 -38.72 -13.63 29.50
C ARG A 125 -39.68 -14.82 29.50
N ALA A 126 -39.36 -15.91 28.79
CA ALA A 126 -40.16 -17.12 28.79
C ALA A 126 -40.18 -17.79 30.19
N SER A 127 -39.03 -17.79 30.87
CA SER A 127 -38.90 -18.31 32.23
C SER A 127 -39.72 -17.49 33.25
N GLU A 128 -39.61 -16.16 33.19
CA GLU A 128 -40.37 -15.24 34.04
C GLU A 128 -41.88 -15.32 33.77
N GLY A 129 -42.27 -15.40 32.50
CA GLY A 129 -43.67 -15.58 32.08
C GLY A 129 -44.27 -16.86 32.65
N ALA A 130 -43.57 -17.99 32.55
CA ALA A 130 -44.01 -19.25 33.15
C ALA A 130 -44.14 -19.15 34.67
N MET A 131 -43.18 -18.51 35.36
CA MET A 131 -43.21 -18.35 36.81
C MET A 131 -44.36 -17.45 37.27
N PHE A 132 -44.61 -16.35 36.56
CA PHE A 132 -45.75 -15.47 36.81
C PHE A 132 -47.09 -16.21 36.66
N MET A 133 -47.23 -16.99 35.59
CA MET A 133 -48.42 -17.80 35.35
C MET A 133 -48.64 -18.86 36.44
N LEU A 134 -47.59 -19.56 36.87
CA LEU A 134 -47.66 -20.51 37.99
C LEU A 134 -48.10 -19.82 39.29
N HIS A 135 -47.55 -18.65 39.59
CA HIS A 135 -47.94 -17.88 40.76
C HIS A 135 -49.43 -17.49 40.70
N LYS A 136 -49.90 -16.97 39.56
CA LYS A 136 -51.31 -16.58 39.39
C LYS A 136 -52.24 -17.80 39.44
N GLN A 137 -51.82 -18.95 38.90
CA GLN A 137 -52.58 -20.19 39.03
C GLN A 137 -52.72 -20.62 40.51
N ASN A 138 -51.65 -20.50 41.30
CA ASN A 138 -51.68 -20.77 42.75
C ASN A 138 -52.58 -19.79 43.53
N GLU A 139 -52.76 -18.57 43.05
CA GLU A 139 -53.71 -17.59 43.59
C GLU A 139 -55.18 -17.87 43.20
N GLY A 140 -55.43 -18.93 42.42
CA GLY A 140 -56.78 -19.35 42.02
C GLY A 140 -57.27 -18.76 40.70
N TYR A 141 -56.41 -18.07 39.94
CA TYR A 141 -56.76 -17.63 38.59
C TYR A 141 -56.77 -18.80 37.61
N ALA A 142 -57.78 -18.85 36.74
CA ALA A 142 -57.90 -19.86 35.70
C ALA A 142 -56.86 -19.63 34.58
N ILE A 143 -55.67 -20.19 34.76
CA ILE A 143 -54.61 -20.21 33.76
C ILE A 143 -54.53 -21.60 33.16
N GLU A 144 -54.49 -21.65 31.83
CA GLU A 144 -54.37 -22.89 31.09
C GLU A 144 -52.98 -23.50 31.28
N LYS A 145 -52.93 -24.79 31.66
CA LYS A 145 -51.67 -25.52 31.85
C LYS A 145 -50.81 -25.52 30.57
N SER A 146 -51.44 -25.59 29.41
CA SER A 146 -50.76 -25.55 28.11
C SER A 146 -49.98 -24.25 27.89
N ALA A 147 -50.45 -23.11 28.42
CA ALA A 147 -49.75 -21.83 28.29
C ALA A 147 -48.42 -21.82 29.06
N ILE A 148 -48.41 -22.44 30.24
CA ILE A 148 -47.21 -22.63 31.05
C ILE A 148 -46.26 -23.61 30.37
N GLU A 149 -46.77 -24.74 29.89
CA GLU A 149 -46.00 -25.76 29.18
C GLU A 149 -45.37 -25.21 27.88
N ASN A 150 -46.07 -24.34 27.16
CA ASN A 150 -45.56 -23.71 25.94
C ASN A 150 -44.40 -22.76 26.26
N ASN A 151 -44.51 -21.95 27.32
CA ASN A 151 -43.40 -21.07 27.76
C ASN A 151 -42.17 -21.89 28.20
N LEU A 152 -42.37 -22.98 28.94
CA LEU A 152 -41.28 -23.87 29.34
C LEU A 152 -40.62 -24.56 28.13
N SER A 153 -41.41 -25.00 27.16
CA SER A 153 -40.90 -25.62 25.92
C SER A 153 -40.10 -24.62 25.08
N GLN A 154 -40.56 -23.37 24.99
CA GLN A 154 -39.84 -22.30 24.30
C GLN A 154 -38.52 -21.95 25.01
N LYS A 155 -38.53 -21.91 26.36
CA LYS A 155 -37.32 -21.73 27.14
C LYS A 155 -36.29 -22.82 26.84
N GLU A 156 -36.70 -24.09 26.84
CA GLU A 156 -35.81 -25.22 26.56
C GLU A 156 -35.22 -25.15 25.14
N LEU A 157 -36.03 -24.74 24.16
CA LEU A 157 -35.57 -24.53 22.79
C LEU A 157 -34.50 -23.43 22.71
N LEU A 158 -34.75 -22.27 23.32
CA LEU A 158 -33.84 -21.14 23.34
C LEU A 158 -32.53 -21.47 24.06
N GLU A 159 -32.60 -22.22 25.16
CA GLU A 159 -31.42 -22.69 25.89
C GLU A 159 -30.51 -23.55 24.99
N LYS A 160 -31.09 -24.50 24.24
CA LYS A 160 -30.34 -25.31 23.28
C LYS A 160 -29.69 -24.47 22.19
N GLN A 161 -30.42 -23.49 21.64
CA GLN A 161 -29.88 -22.58 20.63
C GLN A 161 -28.71 -21.75 21.17
N VAL A 162 -28.84 -21.20 22.37
CA VAL A 162 -27.77 -20.42 23.03
C VAL A 162 -26.52 -21.26 23.23
N GLN A 163 -26.65 -22.51 23.72
CA GLN A 163 -25.50 -23.38 23.92
C GLN A 163 -24.82 -23.73 22.59
N VAL A 164 -25.58 -24.12 21.56
CA VAL A 164 -25.01 -24.42 20.23
C VAL A 164 -24.31 -23.20 19.63
N LEU A 165 -24.94 -22.02 19.67
CA LEU A 165 -24.32 -20.78 19.20
C LEU A 165 -23.04 -20.45 19.94
N THR A 166 -22.98 -20.70 21.26
CA THR A 166 -21.78 -20.48 22.08
C THR A 166 -20.64 -21.41 21.67
N TYR A 167 -20.91 -22.69 21.46
CA TYR A 167 -19.87 -23.62 21.02
C TYR A 167 -19.40 -23.32 19.59
N VAL A 168 -20.33 -23.02 18.69
CA VAL A 168 -19.99 -22.69 17.31
C VAL A 168 -19.23 -21.36 17.22
N SER A 169 -19.51 -20.36 18.07
CA SER A 169 -18.74 -19.11 18.07
C SER A 169 -17.28 -19.32 18.50
N ILE A 170 -17.05 -20.22 19.46
CA ILE A 170 -15.69 -20.65 19.85
C ILE A 170 -15.00 -21.36 18.67
N GLY A 171 -15.68 -22.33 18.02
CA GLY A 171 -15.16 -23.02 16.85
C GLY A 171 -14.85 -22.07 15.69
N PHE A 172 -15.76 -21.14 15.41
CA PHE A 172 -15.61 -20.10 14.39
C PHE A 172 -14.38 -19.23 14.65
N THR A 173 -14.12 -18.89 15.92
CA THR A 173 -12.93 -18.12 16.35
C THR A 173 -11.63 -18.83 16.03
N LEU A 174 -11.59 -20.16 16.14
CA LEU A 174 -10.39 -20.97 15.90
C LEU A 174 -10.21 -21.37 14.43
N GLN A 175 -11.30 -21.42 13.66
CA GLN A 175 -11.27 -21.80 12.25
C GLN A 175 -10.49 -20.81 11.37
N LYS A 176 -9.67 -21.34 10.46
CA LYS A 176 -9.02 -20.58 9.39
C LYS A 176 -9.86 -20.68 8.12
N PHE A 177 -10.41 -19.56 7.69
CA PHE A 177 -11.18 -19.45 6.45
C PHE A 177 -10.28 -19.01 5.30
N LYS A 178 -10.54 -19.54 4.10
CA LYS A 178 -9.81 -19.18 2.87
C LYS A 178 -10.43 -17.98 2.17
N SER A 179 -11.71 -17.69 2.44
CA SER A 179 -12.44 -16.61 1.78
C SER A 179 -13.60 -16.08 2.63
N ILE A 180 -14.07 -14.88 2.29
CA ILE A 180 -15.30 -14.31 2.86
C ILE A 180 -16.51 -15.18 2.53
N SER A 181 -16.61 -15.69 1.31
CA SER A 181 -17.74 -16.56 0.90
C SER A 181 -17.85 -17.83 1.74
N GLU A 182 -16.72 -18.40 2.19
CA GLU A 182 -16.71 -19.56 3.07
C GLU A 182 -17.29 -19.23 4.45
N MET A 183 -16.95 -18.04 4.99
CA MET A 183 -17.55 -17.53 6.23
C MET A 183 -19.06 -17.29 6.07
N ASP A 184 -19.47 -16.67 4.97
CA ASP A 184 -20.88 -16.37 4.67
C ASP A 184 -21.72 -17.65 4.62
N ASN A 185 -21.22 -18.68 3.93
CA ASN A 185 -21.87 -19.99 3.82
C ASN A 185 -21.94 -20.71 5.17
N SER A 186 -20.89 -20.60 5.98
CA SER A 186 -20.86 -21.16 7.33
C SER A 186 -21.91 -20.53 8.23
N ILE A 187 -21.95 -19.19 8.29
CA ILE A 187 -22.92 -18.46 9.12
C ILE A 187 -24.36 -18.71 8.63
N THR A 188 -24.58 -18.74 7.31
CA THR A 188 -25.90 -19.02 6.75
C THR A 188 -26.40 -20.41 7.13
N ARG A 189 -25.55 -21.44 7.04
CA ARG A 189 -25.90 -22.80 7.46
C ARG A 189 -26.15 -22.89 8.94
N LEU A 190 -25.33 -22.23 9.77
CA LEU A 190 -25.55 -22.20 11.21
C LEU A 190 -26.97 -21.74 11.54
N PHE A 191 -27.41 -20.61 10.98
CA PHE A 191 -28.77 -20.09 11.21
C PHE A 191 -29.86 -21.04 10.68
N GLN A 192 -29.68 -21.65 9.52
CA GLN A 192 -30.63 -22.65 9.00
C GLN A 192 -30.73 -23.90 9.88
N MET A 193 -29.62 -24.34 10.48
CA MET A 193 -29.56 -25.54 11.30
C MET A 193 -30.14 -25.32 12.70
N ILE A 194 -29.88 -24.17 13.34
CA ILE A 194 -30.40 -23.87 14.69
C ILE A 194 -31.91 -23.63 14.69
N ASP A 195 -32.49 -23.20 13.56
CA ASP A 195 -33.93 -22.99 13.42
C ASP A 195 -34.69 -24.30 13.15
N ASN A 196 -33.98 -25.39 12.80
CA ASN A 196 -34.58 -26.71 12.61
C ASN A 196 -34.52 -27.54 13.91
N PRO A 197 -35.65 -27.86 14.55
CA PRO A 197 -35.66 -28.55 15.84
C PRO A 197 -34.97 -29.92 15.85
N LYS A 198 -35.02 -30.66 14.74
CA LYS A 198 -34.38 -31.99 14.65
C LYS A 198 -32.85 -31.84 14.62
N VAL A 199 -32.35 -30.92 13.80
CA VAL A 199 -30.92 -30.67 13.63
C VAL A 199 -30.33 -30.00 14.88
N LEU A 200 -31.07 -29.07 15.48
CA LEU A 200 -30.68 -28.43 16.74
C LEU A 200 -30.45 -29.45 17.86
N ASN A 201 -31.34 -30.44 18.01
CA ASN A 201 -31.17 -31.46 19.05
C ASN A 201 -29.91 -32.33 18.81
N SER A 202 -29.58 -32.65 17.55
CA SER A 202 -28.33 -33.35 17.25
C SER A 202 -27.09 -32.48 17.52
N LEU A 203 -27.12 -31.21 17.11
CA LEU A 203 -26.02 -30.27 17.36
C LEU A 203 -25.81 -30.08 18.85
N TYR A 204 -26.89 -29.88 19.60
CA TYR A 204 -26.87 -29.76 21.06
C TYR A 204 -26.26 -30.99 21.73
N ALA A 205 -26.69 -32.20 21.36
CA ALA A 205 -26.13 -33.44 21.91
C ALA A 205 -24.62 -33.59 21.63
N SER A 206 -24.15 -33.07 20.50
CA SER A 206 -22.73 -33.04 20.13
C SER A 206 -21.97 -31.81 20.65
N HIS A 207 -22.58 -30.94 21.47
CA HIS A 207 -21.98 -29.66 21.90
C HIS A 207 -21.47 -28.81 20.72
N GLY A 208 -22.17 -28.84 19.58
CA GLY A 208 -21.79 -28.12 18.38
C GLY A 208 -20.58 -28.68 17.62
N GLU A 209 -19.92 -29.75 18.09
CA GLU A 209 -18.73 -30.34 17.44
C GLU A 209 -19.04 -30.94 16.06
N SER A 210 -20.29 -31.32 15.80
CA SER A 210 -20.72 -31.83 14.50
C SER A 210 -20.94 -30.73 13.45
N PHE A 211 -20.76 -29.46 13.80
CA PHE A 211 -20.87 -28.35 12.85
C PHE A 211 -19.55 -28.19 12.06
N ASP A 212 -19.60 -28.47 10.75
CA ASP A 212 -18.47 -28.24 9.86
C ASP A 212 -18.51 -26.83 9.25
N PHE A 213 -17.39 -26.13 9.36
CA PHE A 213 -17.17 -24.80 8.82
C PHE A 213 -16.65 -24.81 7.36
N SER A 214 -16.29 -25.97 6.81
CA SER A 214 -15.47 -26.08 5.60
C SER A 214 -16.22 -26.58 4.35
N GLU A 215 -17.43 -27.12 4.49
CA GLU A 215 -18.24 -27.64 3.37
C GLU A 215 -18.90 -26.55 2.52
#